data_AF-A0A1J1LKS8-F1
#
_entry.id   AF-A0A1J1LKS8-F1
#
_cell.length_a   1.000
_cell.length_b   1.000
_cell.length_c   1.000
_cell.angle_alpha   90.00
_cell.angle_beta   90.00
_cell.angle_gamma   90.00
#
_symmetry.space_group_name_H-M   'P 1'
#
loop_
_entity.id
_entity.type
_entity.pdbx_description
1 polymer ?
#
loop_
_entity_poly.entity_id
_entity_poly.type
_entity_poly.pdbx_seq_one_letter_code
_entity_poly.pdbx_strand_id
1 'polypeptide(L)'
;MMNLLNLSLPESIQTFVEHQVAKGGYANANEYILDLLRQEQVKIERVESLLLEGLESGEPIELTDELWDQKRSQLIQHFQPE
;
A
#
# COMPACT_ATOMS: atom_id res chain seq x y z
N MET A 1 -6.82 -6.53 26.00
CA MET A 1 -8.27 -6.79 26.11
C MET A 1 -8.84 -6.84 24.70
N MET A 2 -9.80 -7.74 24.42
CA MET A 2 -10.50 -7.76 23.14
C MET A 2 -11.63 -6.73 23.20
N ASN A 3 -11.62 -5.75 22.29
CA ASN A 3 -12.69 -4.75 22.22
C ASN A 3 -13.61 -5.07 21.04
N LEU A 4 -14.92 -5.12 21.27
CA LEU A 4 -15.89 -5.38 20.21
C LEU A 4 -16.24 -4.07 19.51
N LEU A 5 -16.05 -4.03 18.20
CA LEU A 5 -16.47 -2.92 17.37
C LEU A 5 -17.86 -3.23 16.81
N ASN A 6 -18.90 -2.56 17.33
CA ASN A 6 -20.25 -2.69 16.80
C ASN A 6 -20.47 -1.66 15.69
N LEU A 7 -20.66 -2.13 14.45
CA LEU A 7 -20.94 -1.29 13.29
C LEU A 7 -22.32 -1.64 12.72
N SER A 8 -23.13 -0.61 12.48
CA SER A 8 -24.32 -0.73 11.66
C SER A 8 -23.94 -0.50 10.20
N LEU A 9 -24.10 -1.52 9.36
CA LEU A 9 -23.78 -1.45 7.94
C LEU A 9 -25.05 -1.39 7.10
N PRO A 10 -25.09 -0.59 6.02
CA PRO A 10 -26.13 -0.71 4.99
C PRO A 10 -26.11 -2.11 4.37
N GLU A 11 -27.28 -2.59 3.91
CA GLU A 11 -27.45 -3.92 3.31
C GLU A 11 -26.47 -4.20 2.15
N SER A 12 -26.19 -3.19 1.33
CA SER A 12 -25.24 -3.30 0.22
C SER A 12 -23.82 -3.61 0.69
N ILE A 13 -23.39 -2.99 1.79
CA ILE A 13 -22.08 -3.20 2.38
C ILE A 13 -22.01 -4.55 3.09
N GLN A 14 -23.09 -4.94 3.78
CA GLN A 14 -23.18 -6.27 4.40
C GLN A 14 -23.04 -7.37 3.33
N THR A 15 -23.80 -7.27 2.25
CA THR A 15 -23.74 -8.23 1.13
C THR A 15 -22.33 -8.30 0.55
N PHE A 16 -21.67 -7.15 0.36
CA PHE A 16 -20.28 -7.11 -0.12
C PHE A 16 -19.34 -7.86 0.84
N VAL A 17 -19.43 -7.60 2.14
CA VAL A 17 -18.58 -8.26 3.15
C VAL A 17 -18.80 -9.77 3.15
N GLU A 18 -20.06 -10.25 3.07
CA GLU A 18 -20.38 -11.68 3.03
C GLU A 18 -19.75 -12.38 1.81
N HIS A 19 -19.79 -11.75 0.64
CA HIS A 19 -19.12 -12.27 -0.57
C HIS A 19 -17.60 -12.35 -0.38
N GLN A 20 -17.01 -11.33 0.25
CA GLN A 20 -15.56 -11.28 0.48
C GLN A 20 -15.11 -12.32 1.51
N VAL A 21 -15.91 -12.55 2.55
CA VAL A 21 -15.69 -13.63 3.53
C VAL A 21 -15.66 -14.99 2.84
N ALA A 22 -16.68 -15.29 2.03
CA ALA A 22 -16.76 -16.55 1.29
C ALA A 22 -15.61 -16.73 0.29
N LYS A 23 -15.27 -15.66 -0.45
CA LYS A 23 -14.21 -15.68 -1.46
C LYS A 23 -12.82 -15.83 -0.84
N GLY A 24 -12.58 -15.16 0.29
CA GLY A 24 -11.29 -15.16 0.98
C GLY A 24 -11.10 -16.31 1.97
N GLY A 25 -12.14 -17.12 2.22
CA GLY A 25 -12.08 -18.24 3.16
C GLY A 25 -12.04 -17.82 4.63
N TYR A 26 -12.53 -16.62 4.95
CA TYR A 26 -12.61 -16.14 6.33
C TYR A 26 -13.76 -16.83 7.08
N ALA A 27 -13.63 -16.99 8.39
CA ALA A 27 -14.67 -17.61 9.21
C ALA A 27 -15.86 -16.69 9.47
N ASN A 28 -15.65 -15.36 9.47
CA ASN A 28 -16.70 -14.36 9.68
C ASN A 28 -16.27 -12.95 9.22
N ALA A 29 -17.23 -12.03 9.23
CA ALA A 29 -17.02 -10.62 8.87
C ALA A 29 -15.98 -9.90 9.73
N ASN A 30 -15.91 -10.17 11.04
CA ASN A 30 -14.95 -9.51 11.93
C ASN A 30 -13.52 -9.89 11.56
N GLU A 31 -13.28 -11.16 11.22
CA GLU A 31 -11.96 -11.61 10.77
C GLU A 31 -11.54 -10.91 9.48
N TYR A 32 -12.45 -10.84 8.50
CA TYR A 32 -12.21 -10.12 7.24
C TYR A 32 -11.89 -8.63 7.47
N ILE A 33 -12.70 -7.95 8.30
CA ILE A 33 -12.51 -6.53 8.60
C ILE A 33 -11.19 -6.29 9.35
N LEU A 34 -10.83 -7.16 10.30
CA LEU A 34 -9.56 -7.06 11.02
C LEU A 34 -8.36 -7.24 10.07
N ASP A 35 -8.45 -8.18 9.13
CA ASP A 35 -7.41 -8.37 8.14
C ASP A 35 -7.28 -7.15 7.21
N LEU A 36 -8.39 -6.59 6.73
CA LEU A 36 -8.39 -5.33 5.99
C LEU A 36 -7.71 -4.19 6.76
N LEU A 37 -8.03 -4.04 8.05
CA LEU A 37 -7.43 -3.00 8.89
C LEU A 37 -5.92 -3.20 9.07
N ARG A 38 -5.46 -4.46 9.23
CA ARG A 38 -4.02 -4.77 9.29
C ARG A 38 -3.32 -4.43 7.99
N GLN A 39 -3.91 -4.81 6.85
CA GLN A 39 -3.36 -4.49 5.55
C GLN A 39 -3.27 -2.97 5.34
N GLU A 40 -4.28 -2.22 5.79
CA GLU A 40 -4.28 -0.77 5.71
C GLU A 40 -3.20 -0.15 6.60
N GLN A 41 -3.03 -0.66 7.83
CA GLN A 41 -1.95 -0.25 8.71
C GLN A 41 -0.57 -0.48 8.06
N VAL A 42 -0.34 -1.66 7.48
CA VAL A 42 0.93 -1.98 6.80
C VAL A 42 1.20 -1.05 5.62
N LYS A 43 0.17 -0.65 4.86
CA LYS A 43 0.34 0.33 3.77
C LYS A 43 0.77 1.69 4.31
N ILE A 44 0.15 2.16 5.39
CA ILE A 44 0.50 3.44 6.02
C ILE A 44 1.94 3.39 6.51
N GLU A 45 2.31 2.35 7.27
CA GLU A 45 3.67 2.15 7.79
C GLU A 45 4.71 2.07 6.66
N ARG A 46 4.36 1.43 5.54
CA ARG A 46 5.23 1.39 4.35
C ARG A 46 5.45 2.77 3.75
N VAL A 47 4.42 3.59 3.64
CA VAL A 47 4.56 4.97 3.12
C VAL A 47 5.44 5.79 4.05
N GLU A 48 5.22 5.71 5.36
CA GLU A 48 6.08 6.39 6.34
C GLU A 48 7.55 5.96 6.22
N SER A 49 7.80 4.64 6.10
CA SER A 49 9.16 4.11 5.91
C SER A 49 9.82 4.66 4.64
N LEU A 50 9.10 4.73 3.52
CA LEU A 50 9.63 5.26 2.26
C LEU A 50 9.91 6.77 2.33
N LEU A 51 9.08 7.52 3.07
CA LEU A 51 9.31 8.94 3.30
C LEU A 51 10.57 9.16 4.15
N LEU A 52 10.76 8.37 5.21
CA LEU A 52 11.98 8.41 6.02
C LEU A 52 13.21 8.05 5.20
N GLU A 53 13.16 6.99 4.40
CA GLU A 53 14.24 6.62 3.47
C GLU A 53 14.56 7.78 2.50
N GLY A 54 13.55 8.46 1.98
CA GLY A 54 13.72 9.65 1.14
C GLY A 54 14.42 10.81 1.85
N LEU A 55 14.07 11.07 3.12
CA LEU A 55 14.74 12.09 3.94
C LEU A 55 16.19 11.72 4.27
N GLU A 56 16.48 10.44 4.43
CA GLU A 56 17.81 9.91 4.71
C GLU A 56 18.65 9.69 3.42
N SER A 57 18.05 9.86 2.24
CA SER A 57 18.69 9.59 0.94
C SER A 57 19.80 10.57 0.54
N GLY A 58 20.04 11.60 1.35
CA GLY A 58 21.07 12.60 1.16
C GLY A 58 20.52 13.96 0.73
N GLU A 59 21.40 14.82 0.24
CA GLU A 59 21.01 16.18 -0.14
C GLU A 59 20.07 16.18 -1.36
N PRO A 60 18.97 16.95 -1.31
CA PRO A 60 18.07 17.08 -2.45
C PRO A 60 18.81 17.71 -3.63
N ILE A 61 18.64 17.12 -4.80
CA ILE A 61 19.16 17.64 -6.07
C ILE A 61 18.03 18.29 -6.86
N GLU A 62 18.33 19.40 -7.52
CA GLU A 62 17.39 20.05 -8.42
C GLU A 62 17.13 19.14 -9.63
N LEU A 63 15.85 18.91 -9.94
CA LEU A 63 15.45 18.09 -11.08
C LEU A 63 15.37 18.96 -12.33
N THR A 64 16.47 19.04 -13.09
CA THR A 64 16.49 19.71 -14.41
C THR A 64 16.19 18.73 -15.54
N ASP A 65 15.79 19.26 -16.70
CA ASP A 65 15.52 18.46 -17.90
C ASP A 65 16.79 17.69 -18.33
N GLU A 66 17.97 18.32 -18.26
CA GLU A 66 19.24 17.67 -18.61
C GLU A 66 19.57 16.51 -17.65
N LEU A 67 19.34 16.70 -16.34
CA LEU A 67 19.56 15.64 -15.36
C LEU A 67 18.62 14.45 -15.61
N TRP A 68 17.37 14.73 -15.98
CA TRP A 68 16.39 13.71 -16.29
C TRP A 68 16.76 12.90 -17.54
N ASP A 69 17.17 13.59 -18.60
CA ASP A 69 17.62 12.96 -19.86
C ASP A 69 18.88 12.13 -19.66
N GLN A 70 19.82 12.59 -18.83
CA GLN A 70 21.00 11.81 -18.44
C GLN A 70 20.62 10.52 -17.71
N LYS A 71 19.73 10.59 -16.70
CA LYS A 71 19.26 9.40 -15.96
C LYS A 71 18.56 8.40 -16.89
N ARG A 72 17.71 8.88 -17.80
CA ARG A 72 17.04 8.03 -18.80
C ARG A 72 18.04 7.35 -19.73
N SER A 73 19.02 8.09 -20.21
CA SER A 73 20.07 7.56 -21.10
C SER A 73 20.90 6.47 -20.41
N GLN A 74 21.27 6.69 -19.14
CA GLN A 74 21.98 5.71 -18.32
C GLN A 74 21.16 4.42 -18.12
N LEU A 75 19.86 4.53 -17.83
CA LEU A 75 18.98 3.37 -17.70
C LEU A 75 18.90 2.58 -19.01
N ILE A 76 18.71 3.24 -20.16
CA ILE A 76 18.63 2.56 -21.45
C ILE A 76 19.92 1.81 -21.78
N GLN A 77 21.08 2.42 -21.52
CA GLN A 77 22.39 1.77 -21.73
C GLN A 77 22.59 0.55 -20.82
N HIS A 78 22.14 0.63 -19.56
CA HIS A 78 22.26 -0.47 -18.60
C HIS A 78 21.35 -1.66 -18.93
N PHE A 79 20.25 -1.43 -19.64
CA PHE A 79 19.26 -2.46 -20.00
C PHE A 79 19.33 -2.92 -21.46
N GLN A 80 20.38 -2.58 -22.22
CA GLN A 80 20.61 -3.23 -23.52
C GLN A 80 21.09 -4.66 -23.29
N PRO A 81 20.34 -5.70 -23.74
CA PRO A 81 20.87 -7.05 -23.77
C PRO A 81 21.95 -7.12 -24.87
N GLU A 82 23.04 -7.85 -24.60
CA GLU A 82 24.00 -8.26 -25.64
C GLU A 82 23.33 -9.10 -26.73
#